data_AF-L9WWZ3-F1
#
_entry.id   AF-L9WWZ3-F1
#
_cell.length_a   1.000
_cell.length_b   1.000
_cell.length_c   1.000
_cell.angle_alpha   90.00
_cell.angle_beta   90.00
_cell.angle_gamma   90.00
#
_symmetry.space_group_name_H-M   'P 1'
#
loop_
_entity.id
_entity.type
_entity.pdbx_description
1 polymer ?
#
loop_
_entity_poly.entity_id
_entity_poly.type
_entity_poly.pdbx_seq_one_letter_code
_entity_poly.pdbx_strand_id
1 'polypeptide(L)' 'MIGVGESIVLEWTPLNACRRRLVFEPRDLGGWTRTEEERRDEEWRVVDREVVTHVELESSGSDGDSGVTTYRGP' A
#
# COMPACT_ATOMS: atom_id res chain seq x y z
N MET A 1 13.99 7.53 -1.40
CA MET A 1 13.84 6.54 -2.49
C MET A 1 13.52 5.21 -1.84
N ILE A 2 12.42 4.57 -2.21
CA ILE A 2 12.13 3.18 -1.82
C ILE A 2 13.18 2.30 -2.50
N GLY A 3 13.80 1.38 -1.77
CA GLY A 3 14.76 0.46 -2.35
C GLY A 3 14.10 -0.40 -3.43
N VAL A 4 14.83 -0.64 -4.52
CA VAL A 4 14.38 -1.58 -5.55
C VAL A 4 14.19 -2.96 -4.90
N GLY A 5 12.97 -3.49 -4.94
CA GLY A 5 12.63 -4.79 -4.33
C GLY A 5 11.89 -4.70 -3.00
N GLU A 6 11.66 -3.50 -2.45
CA GLU A 6 10.91 -3.33 -1.20
C GLU A 6 9.40 -3.13 -1.48
N SER A 7 8.56 -3.87 -0.76
CA SER A 7 7.10 -3.70 -0.82
C SER A 7 6.66 -2.46 -0.05
N ILE A 8 5.66 -1.74 -0.55
CA ILE A 8 5.01 -0.64 0.17
C ILE A 8 3.71 -1.16 0.78
N VAL A 9 3.51 -0.91 2.07
CA VAL A 9 2.28 -1.30 2.77
C VAL A 9 1.61 -0.07 3.38
N LEU A 10 0.37 0.18 2.98
CA LEU A 10 -0.51 1.15 3.64
C LEU A 10 -1.57 0.37 4.43
N GLU A 11 -1.62 0.57 5.74
CA GLU A 11 -2.64 -0.06 6.60
C GLU A 11 -3.52 1.02 7.23
N TRP A 12 -4.83 0.81 7.24
CA TRP A 12 -5.77 1.72 7.88
C TRP A 12 -7.00 0.98 8.40
N THR A 13 -7.73 1.61 9.32
CA THR A 13 -9.04 1.12 9.78
C THR A 13 -10.10 2.15 9.42
N PRO A 14 -11.02 1.86 8.47
CA PRO A 14 -12.13 2.76 8.15
C PRO A 14 -13.07 2.92 9.34
N LEU A 15 -13.76 4.07 9.44
CA LEU A 15 -14.63 4.38 10.58
C LEU A 15 -15.74 3.34 10.82
N ASN A 16 -16.26 2.71 9.76
CA ASN A 16 -17.39 1.78 9.81
C ASN A 16 -17.12 0.45 9.08
N ALA A 17 -15.86 0.02 8.98
CA ALA A 17 -15.50 -1.24 8.34
C ALA A 17 -14.29 -1.88 9.02
N CYS A 18 -14.00 -3.13 8.64
CA CYS A 18 -12.83 -3.85 9.12
C CYS A 18 -11.53 -3.19 8.66
N ARG A 19 -10.44 -3.47 9.38
CA ARG A 19 -9.10 -3.01 9.02
C ARG A 19 -8.75 -3.44 7.59
N ARG A 20 -8.16 -2.54 6.81
CA ARG A 20 -7.75 -2.77 5.43
C ARG A 20 -6.27 -2.47 5.25
N ARG A 21 -5.67 -3.07 4.22
CA ARG A 21 -4.34 -2.68 3.76
C ARG A 21 -4.21 -2.75 2.24
N LEU A 22 -3.34 -1.91 1.70
CA LEU A 22 -2.83 -2.01 0.33
C LEU A 22 -1.38 -2.45 0.40
N VAL A 23 -1.05 -3.49 -0.36
CA VAL A 23 0.31 -3.98 -0.53
C VAL A 23 0.71 -3.75 -1.98
N PHE A 24 1.81 -3.03 -2.20
CA PHE A 24 2.41 -2.83 -3.50
C PHE A 24 3.70 -3.64 -3.59
N GLU A 25 3.72 -4.61 -4.51
CA GLU A 25 4.86 -5.49 -4.74
C GLU A 25 5.46 -5.22 -6.12
N PRO A 26 6.78 -4.98 -6.24
CA PRO A 26 7.41 -4.78 -7.54
C PRO A 26 7.33 -6.06 -8.37
N ARG A 27 7.21 -5.93 -9.70
CA ARG A 27 7.20 -7.07 -10.63
C ARG A 27 8.53 -7.17 -11.38
N ASP A 28 8.93 -8.39 -11.72
CA ASP A 28 10.18 -8.67 -12.45
C ASP A 28 10.25 -7.97 -13.83
N LEU A 29 9.10 -7.83 -14.50
CA LEU A 29 8.99 -7.21 -15.82
C LEU A 29 8.65 -5.71 -15.77
N GLY A 30 8.78 -5.08 -14.60
CA GLY A 30 8.41 -3.69 -14.36
C GLY A 30 6.95 -3.51 -13.94
N GLY A 31 6.67 -2.34 -13.36
CA GLY A 31 5.39 -2.05 -12.71
C GLY A 31 5.26 -2.75 -11.35
N TRP A 32 4.04 -2.69 -10.80
CA TRP A 32 3.73 -3.18 -9.47
C TRP A 32 2.44 -4.00 -9.48
N THR A 33 2.33 -4.94 -8.55
CA THR A 33 1.05 -5.54 -8.17
C THR A 33 0.51 -4.75 -6.99
N ARG A 34 -0.70 -4.19 -7.11
CA ARG A 34 -1.46 -3.69 -5.96
C ARG A 34 -2.40 -4.78 -5.49
N THR A 35 -2.28 -5.18 -4.24
CA THR A 35 -3.20 -6.10 -3.57
C THR A 35 -3.93 -5.34 -2.48
N GLU A 36 -5.26 -5.31 -2.51
CA GLU A 36 -6.07 -4.84 -1.39
C GLU A 36 -6.51 -6.02 -0.55
N GLU A 37 -6.36 -5.88 0.77
CA GLU A 37 -6.76 -6.90 1.74
C GLU A 37 -7.65 -6.30 2.83
N GLU A 38 -8.60 -7.10 3.28
CA GLU A 38 -9.46 -6.82 4.43
C GLU A 38 -9.20 -7.83 5.55
N ARG A 39 -9.13 -7.36 6.79
CA ARG A 39 -8.96 -8.20 7.97
C ARG A 39 -10.31 -8.81 8.36
N ARG A 40 -10.48 -10.12 8.19
CA ARG A 40 -11.66 -10.89 8.63
C ARG A 40 -11.22 -12.02 9.54
N ASP A 41 -11.85 -12.16 10.69
CA ASP A 41 -11.58 -13.26 11.64
C ASP A 41 -10.08 -13.44 11.93
N GLU A 42 -9.38 -12.33 12.14
CA GLU A 42 -7.93 -12.33 12.39
C GLU A 42 -7.09 -12.90 11.23
N GLU A 43 -7.61 -12.89 10.01
CA GLU A 43 -6.88 -13.23 8.79
C GLU A 43 -7.00 -12.10 7.75
N TRP A 44 -5.93 -11.88 6.99
CA TRP A 44 -5.99 -10.96 5.84
C TRP A 44 -6.56 -11.70 4.64
N ARG A 45 -7.63 -11.17 4.06
CA ARG A 45 -8.30 -11.72 2.88
C ARG A 45 -8.13 -10.75 1.73
N VAL A 46 -7.61 -11.23 0.60
CA VAL A 46 -7.54 -10.44 -0.64
C VAL A 46 -8.95 -10.11 -1.10
N VAL A 47 -9.21 -8.82 -1.32
CA VAL A 47 -10.49 -8.31 -1.82
C VAL A 47 -10.37 -7.73 -3.22
N ASP A 48 -9.18 -7.25 -3.59
CA ASP A 48 -8.87 -6.78 -4.94
C ASP A 48 -7.39 -7.02 -5.28
N ARG A 49 -7.12 -7.18 -6.58
CA ARG A 49 -5.74 -7.32 -7.09
C ARG A 49 -5.65 -6.78 -8.50
N GLU A 50 -4.74 -5.84 -8.72
CA GLU A 50 -4.51 -5.25 -10.03
C GLU A 50 -3.02 -4.99 -10.31
N VAL A 51 -2.71 -4.78 -11.59
CA VAL A 51 -1.38 -4.37 -12.05
C VAL A 51 -1.39 -2.86 -12.26
N VAL A 52 -0.47 -2.15 -11.60
CA VAL A 52 -0.31 -0.70 -11.76
C VAL A 52 1.07 -0.38 -12.35
N THR A 53 1.13 0.62 -13.21
CA THR A 53 2.34 0.92 -13.99
C THR A 53 3.32 1.80 -13.23
N HIS A 54 2.85 2.59 -12.26
CA HIS A 54 3.65 3.60 -11.58
C HIS A 54 3.21 3.74 -10.12
N VAL A 55 4.15 3.68 -9.18
CA VAL A 55 3.92 3.85 -7.74
C VAL A 55 5.03 4.75 -7.20
N GLU A 56 4.63 5.86 -6.58
CA GLU A 56 5.54 6.79 -5.93
C GLU A 56 5.03 7.09 -4.53
N LEU A 57 5.97 7.27 -3.59
CA LEU A 57 5.67 7.75 -2.25
C LEU A 57 6.15 9.18 -2.13
N GLU A 58 5.20 10.12 -2.13
CA GLU A 58 5.48 11.51 -1.82
C GLU A 58 5.67 11.65 -0.31
N SER A 59 6.87 12.03 0.12
CA SER A 59 7.17 12.41 1.49
C SER A 59 7.36 13.93 1.54
N SER A 60 6.47 14.62 2.23
CA SER A 60 6.63 16.04 2.55
C SER A 60 7.69 16.17 3.64
N GLY A 61 8.95 16.33 3.25
CA GLY A 61 10.05 16.35 4.20
C GLY A 61 9.97 17.51 5.21
N SER A 62 9.98 17.17 6.50
CA SER A 62 11.01 17.66 7.43
C SER A 62 11.09 16.72 8.64
N ASP A 63 12.16 15.94 8.67
CA ASP A 63 12.86 15.37 9.85
C ASP A 63 12.02 14.99 11.09
N GLY A 64 11.83 13.69 11.32
CA GLY A 64 11.60 13.14 12.66
C GLY A 64 10.59 12.00 12.80
N ASP A 65 9.54 11.98 11.98
CA ASP A 65 8.50 10.93 12.06
C ASP A 65 7.90 10.74 10.66
N SER A 66 8.56 9.90 9.85
CA SER A 66 8.17 9.65 8.45
C SER A 66 6.96 8.72 8.37
N GLY A 67 5.82 9.20 8.85
CA GLY A 67 4.53 8.65 8.50
C GLY A 67 4.12 9.14 7.11
N VAL A 68 3.85 8.21 6.18
CA VAL A 68 3.15 8.55 4.94
C VAL A 68 1.76 9.06 5.32
N THR A 69 1.48 10.35 5.07
CA THR A 69 0.25 10.98 5.57
C THR A 69 -0.92 10.95 4.58
N THR A 70 -0.67 10.68 3.29
CA THR A 70 -1.73 10.71 2.27
C THR A 70 -1.47 9.71 1.14
N TYR A 71 -2.49 8.90 0.80
CA TYR A 71 -2.56 8.10 -0.42
C TYR A 71 -3.76 8.55 -1.24
N ARG A 72 -3.56 8.87 -2.52
CA ARG A 72 -4.64 9.03 -3.51
C ARG A 72 -4.56 7.88 -4.50
N GLY A 73 -5.59 7.03 -4.48
CA GLY A 73 -5.83 6.06 -5.54
C GLY A 73 -6.36 6.72 -6.83
N PRO A 74 -6.59 5.93 -7.90
CA PRO A 74 -7.24 6.40 -9.12
C PRO A 74 -8.66 6.94 -8.86
#